data_AF-A0A542SA70-F1
#
_entry.id   AF-A0A542SA70-F1
#
_cell.length_a   1.000
_cell.length_b   1.000
_cell.length_c   1.000
_cell.angle_alpha   90.00
_cell.angle_beta   90.00
_cell.angle_gamma   90.00
#
_symmetry.space_group_name_H-M   'P 1'
#
loop_
_entity.id
_entity.type
_entity.pdbx_description
1 polymer ?
#
loop_
_entity_poly.entity_id
_entity_poly.type
_entity_poly.pdbx_seq_one_letter_code
_entity_poly.pdbx_strand_id
1 'polypeptide(L)'
;MTIDIRIDRIYRAAHKQIPAQAAEFSKWGVDIAHATATIQKEIAPTSHAIGGQIGALGEEITFRLRQLTRTLNDCAVALDQIADDFSARDAEAQAFLAGHAKWLETSGYEGTPDQAPLPDLPKDL
;
A
#
# COMPACT_ATOMS: atom_id res chain seq x y z
N MET A 1 -19.04 10.81 4.37
CA MET A 1 -18.78 11.02 2.93
C MET A 1 -17.33 11.39 2.59
N THR A 2 -16.59 12.17 3.38
CA THR A 2 -15.17 12.50 3.06
C THR A 2 -14.18 11.39 3.42
N ILE A 3 -14.50 10.60 4.47
CA ILE A 3 -13.67 9.46 4.93
C ILE A 3 -13.83 8.28 3.97
N ASP A 4 -15.05 7.94 3.56
CA ASP A 4 -15.35 6.87 2.59
C ASP A 4 -14.58 7.05 1.26
N ILE A 5 -14.57 8.27 0.72
CA ILE A 5 -13.86 8.61 -0.52
C ILE A 5 -12.34 8.46 -0.35
N ARG A 6 -11.80 8.72 0.86
CA ARG A 6 -10.37 8.56 1.15
C ARG A 6 -9.99 7.09 1.30
N ILE A 7 -10.81 6.29 1.99
CA ILE A 7 -10.62 4.83 2.13
C ILE A 7 -10.66 4.13 0.76
N ASP A 8 -11.65 4.45 -0.09
CA ASP A 8 -11.74 3.91 -1.45
C ASP A 8 -10.52 4.27 -2.33
N ARG A 9 -9.93 5.46 -2.13
CA ARG A 9 -8.66 5.82 -2.81
C ARG A 9 -7.49 4.98 -2.32
N ILE A 10 -7.39 4.73 -1.01
CA ILE A 10 -6.32 3.91 -0.42
C ILE A 10 -6.44 2.46 -0.92
N TYR A 11 -7.64 1.88 -0.89
CA TYR A 11 -7.87 0.53 -1.41
C TYR A 11 -7.54 0.40 -2.90
N ARG A 12 -7.90 1.40 -3.73
CA ARG A 12 -7.51 1.40 -5.14
C ARG A 12 -6.00 1.49 -5.35
N ALA A 13 -5.30 2.26 -4.53
CA ALA A 13 -3.84 2.34 -4.58
C ALA A 13 -3.21 0.98 -4.22
N ALA A 14 -3.64 0.39 -3.10
CA ALA A 14 -3.15 -0.88 -2.58
C ALA A 14 -3.41 -2.07 -3.53
N HIS A 15 -4.60 -2.17 -4.13
CA HIS A 15 -4.99 -3.36 -4.89
C HIS A 15 -4.82 -3.26 -6.40
N LYS A 16 -4.70 -2.05 -6.96
CA LYS A 16 -4.65 -1.86 -8.41
C LYS A 16 -3.40 -1.13 -8.86
N GLN A 17 -3.20 0.09 -8.38
CA GLN A 17 -2.17 0.97 -8.94
C GLN A 17 -0.75 0.48 -8.61
N ILE A 18 -0.48 0.25 -7.33
CA ILE A 18 0.85 -0.18 -6.87
C ILE A 18 1.18 -1.58 -7.37
N PRO A 19 0.28 -2.59 -7.30
CA PRO A 19 0.53 -3.90 -7.88
C PRO A 19 0.76 -3.88 -9.41
N ALA A 20 0.00 -3.06 -10.15
CA ALA A 20 0.21 -2.93 -11.60
C ALA A 20 1.60 -2.36 -11.91
N GLN A 21 2.05 -1.37 -11.14
CA GLN A 21 3.36 -0.77 -11.31
C GLN A 21 4.49 -1.76 -10.91
N ALA A 22 4.30 -2.54 -9.85
CA ALA A 22 5.21 -3.61 -9.46
C ALA A 22 5.35 -4.67 -10.58
N ALA A 23 4.25 -5.04 -11.22
CA ALA A 23 4.25 -5.97 -12.35
C ALA A 23 5.01 -5.40 -13.56
N GLU A 24 4.87 -4.10 -13.85
CA GLU A 24 5.60 -3.43 -14.92
C GLU A 24 7.12 -3.43 -14.68
N PHE A 25 7.56 -3.07 -13.47
CA PHE A 25 8.99 -3.12 -13.11
C PHE A 25 9.55 -4.54 -13.15
N SER A 26 8.77 -5.53 -12.74
CA SER A 26 9.16 -6.94 -12.85
C SER A 26 9.39 -7.34 -14.31
N LYS A 27 8.49 -6.92 -15.23
CA LYS A 27 8.63 -7.15 -16.67
C LYS A 27 9.90 -6.48 -17.22
N TRP A 28 10.14 -5.21 -16.89
CA TRP A 28 11.35 -4.52 -17.32
C TRP A 28 12.63 -5.23 -16.86
N GLY A 29 12.64 -5.82 -15.67
CA GLY A 29 13.77 -6.61 -15.19
C GLY A 29 14.05 -7.84 -16.07
N VAL A 30 13.01 -8.52 -16.53
CA VAL A 30 13.15 -9.65 -17.47
C VAL A 30 13.65 -9.18 -18.83
N ASP A 31 13.06 -8.11 -19.37
CA ASP A 31 13.42 -7.56 -20.67
C ASP A 31 14.89 -7.10 -20.70
N ILE A 32 15.37 -6.45 -19.63
CA ILE A 32 16.76 -6.02 -19.49
C ILE A 32 17.70 -7.22 -19.40
N ALA A 33 17.36 -8.25 -18.61
CA ALA A 33 18.18 -9.45 -18.51
C ALA A 33 18.32 -10.17 -19.87
N HIS A 34 17.25 -10.22 -20.66
CA HIS A 34 17.30 -10.80 -22.00
C HIS A 34 18.14 -9.94 -22.97
N ALA A 35 17.98 -8.62 -22.93
CA ALA A 35 18.74 -7.71 -23.76
C ALA A 35 20.25 -7.78 -23.46
N THR A 36 20.63 -7.78 -22.18
CA THR A 36 22.05 -7.86 -21.79
C THR A 36 22.67 -9.20 -22.16
N ALA A 37 21.96 -10.32 -21.97
CA ALA A 37 22.42 -11.63 -22.41
C ALA A 37 22.63 -11.71 -23.93
N THR A 38 21.76 -11.06 -24.70
CA THR A 38 21.88 -10.99 -26.17
C THR A 38 23.13 -10.19 -26.57
N ILE A 39 23.31 -9.00 -26.00
CA ILE A 39 24.47 -8.15 -26.27
C ILE A 39 25.77 -8.86 -25.89
N GLN A 40 25.80 -9.54 -24.73
CA GLN A 40 26.97 -10.33 -24.32
C GLN A 40 27.34 -11.40 -25.34
N LYS A 41 26.34 -12.12 -25.87
CA LYS A 41 26.54 -13.17 -26.87
C LYS A 41 27.10 -12.60 -28.19
N GLU A 42 26.64 -11.43 -28.61
CA GLU A 42 27.13 -10.76 -29.83
C GLU A 42 28.55 -10.22 -29.69
N ILE A 43 28.93 -9.79 -28.49
CA ILE A 43 30.25 -9.22 -28.21
C ILE A 43 31.29 -10.30 -27.88
N ALA A 44 30.88 -11.47 -27.37
CA ALA A 44 31.78 -12.56 -27.02
C ALA A 44 32.82 -12.93 -28.11
N PRO A 45 32.48 -13.01 -29.41
CA PRO A 45 33.45 -13.32 -30.47
C PRO A 45 34.56 -12.27 -30.62
N THR A 46 34.31 -11.02 -30.20
CA THR A 46 35.26 -9.91 -30.34
C THR A 46 36.33 -9.90 -29.25
N SER A 47 36.18 -10.71 -28.20
CA SER A 47 37.00 -10.66 -26.97
C SER A 47 37.07 -9.28 -26.30
N HIS A 48 36.15 -8.36 -26.63
CA HIS A 48 36.13 -7.02 -26.06
C HIS A 48 35.58 -7.04 -24.63
N ALA A 49 36.27 -6.38 -23.69
CA ALA A 49 35.92 -6.36 -22.26
C ALA A 49 34.52 -5.76 -21.95
N ILE A 50 33.92 -5.07 -22.93
CA ILE A 50 32.62 -4.39 -22.78
C ILE A 50 31.47 -5.38 -22.59
N GLY A 51 31.57 -6.61 -23.12
CA GLY A 51 30.56 -7.64 -22.90
C GLY A 51 30.40 -8.00 -21.41
N GLY A 52 31.52 -8.16 -20.70
CA GLY A 52 31.49 -8.40 -19.25
C GLY A 52 30.88 -7.23 -18.47
N GLN A 53 31.23 -5.99 -18.84
CA GLN A 53 30.70 -4.78 -18.21
C GLN A 53 29.19 -4.61 -18.42
N ILE A 54 28.68 -4.89 -19.62
CA ILE A 54 27.24 -4.84 -19.94
C ILE A 54 26.48 -5.91 -19.15
N GLY A 55 27.07 -7.10 -18.98
CA GLY A 55 26.52 -8.15 -18.12
C GLY A 55 26.32 -7.69 -16.69
N ALA A 56 27.40 -7.22 -16.07
CA ALA A 56 27.38 -6.76 -14.69
C ALA A 56 26.38 -5.61 -14.48
N LEU A 57 26.31 -4.67 -15.43
CA LEU A 57 25.31 -3.59 -15.40
C LEU A 57 23.88 -4.13 -15.51
N GLY A 58 23.64 -5.08 -16.40
CA GLY A 58 22.33 -5.74 -16.57
C GLY A 58 21.87 -6.48 -15.31
N GLU A 59 22.78 -7.22 -14.68
CA GLU A 59 22.52 -7.91 -13.41
C GLU A 59 22.18 -6.92 -12.29
N GLU A 60 22.93 -5.84 -12.16
CA GLU A 60 22.70 -4.80 -11.16
C GLU A 60 21.35 -4.10 -11.35
N ILE A 61 20.99 -3.74 -12.59
CA ILE A 61 19.68 -3.12 -12.88
C ILE A 61 18.55 -4.10 -12.56
N THR A 62 18.70 -5.37 -12.97
CA THR A 62 17.69 -6.40 -12.69
C THR A 62 17.52 -6.64 -11.18
N PHE A 63 18.62 -6.62 -10.42
CA PHE A 63 18.60 -6.72 -8.97
C PHE A 63 17.84 -5.54 -8.33
N ARG A 64 18.13 -4.30 -8.75
CA ARG A 64 17.45 -3.10 -8.24
C ARG A 64 15.96 -3.09 -8.58
N LEU A 65 15.58 -3.52 -9.77
CA LEU A 65 14.16 -3.63 -10.17
C LEU A 65 13.41 -4.66 -9.31
N ARG A 66 14.04 -5.78 -8.94
CA ARG A 66 13.46 -6.74 -7.98
C ARG A 66 13.30 -6.14 -6.59
N GLN A 67 14.27 -5.37 -6.10
CA GLN A 67 14.14 -4.68 -4.82
C GLN A 67 12.98 -3.68 -4.85
N LEU A 68 12.88 -2.86 -5.90
CA LEU A 68 11.79 -1.91 -6.08
C LEU A 68 10.42 -2.61 -6.13
N THR A 69 10.33 -3.74 -6.84
CA THR A 69 9.09 -4.55 -6.91
C THR A 69 8.67 -5.03 -5.51
N ARG A 70 9.61 -5.51 -4.70
CA ARG A 70 9.32 -5.91 -3.31
C ARG A 70 8.84 -4.74 -2.48
N THR A 71 9.54 -3.60 -2.52
CA THR A 71 9.14 -2.39 -1.80
C THR A 71 7.73 -1.93 -2.18
N LEU A 72 7.37 -1.98 -3.47
CA LEU A 72 6.02 -1.64 -3.91
C LEU A 72 4.98 -2.61 -3.35
N ASN A 73 5.26 -3.91 -3.35
CA ASN A 73 4.35 -4.90 -2.75
C ASN A 73 4.19 -4.67 -1.24
N ASP A 74 5.28 -4.36 -0.52
CA ASP A 74 5.22 -4.04 0.91
C ASP A 74 4.38 -2.78 1.16
N CYS A 75 4.53 -1.74 0.32
CA CYS A 75 3.70 -0.54 0.37
C CYS A 75 2.22 -0.84 0.12
N ALA A 76 1.90 -1.73 -0.81
CA ALA A 76 0.52 -2.14 -1.08
C ALA A 76 -0.12 -2.79 0.15
N VAL A 77 0.58 -3.72 0.81
CA VAL A 77 0.11 -4.37 2.05
C VAL A 77 -0.07 -3.35 3.17
N ALA A 78 0.89 -2.44 3.36
CA ALA A 78 0.78 -1.42 4.40
C ALA A 78 -0.40 -0.47 4.17
N LEU A 79 -0.67 -0.06 2.92
CA LEU A 79 -1.82 0.76 2.59
C LEU A 79 -3.15 0.04 2.82
N ASP A 80 -3.20 -1.26 2.54
CA ASP A 80 -4.37 -2.07 2.79
C ASP A 80 -4.70 -2.13 4.29
N GLN A 81 -3.69 -2.40 5.12
CA GLN A 81 -3.81 -2.38 6.59
C GLN A 81 -4.28 -1.02 7.11
N ILE A 82 -3.75 0.08 6.56
CA ILE A 82 -4.20 1.43 6.91
C ILE A 82 -5.68 1.63 6.56
N ALA A 83 -6.15 1.10 5.43
CA ALA A 83 -7.55 1.20 5.02
C ALA A 83 -8.48 0.43 5.98
N ASP A 84 -8.06 -0.76 6.40
CA ASP A 84 -8.77 -1.57 7.39
C ASP A 84 -8.85 -0.86 8.75
N ASP A 85 -7.73 -0.29 9.22
CA ASP A 85 -7.66 0.46 10.48
C ASP A 85 -8.58 1.69 10.46
N PHE A 86 -8.60 2.45 9.36
CA PHE A 86 -9.53 3.58 9.22
C PHE A 86 -10.98 3.13 9.22
N SER A 87 -11.30 2.02 8.57
CA SER A 87 -12.66 1.47 8.53
C SER A 87 -13.12 1.01 9.92
N ALA A 88 -12.25 0.35 10.68
CA ALA A 88 -12.52 -0.05 12.06
C ALA A 88 -12.75 1.16 12.97
N ARG A 89 -11.91 2.20 12.85
CA ARG A 89 -12.07 3.43 13.64
C ARG A 89 -13.33 4.21 13.29
N ASP A 90 -13.74 4.22 12.02
CA ASP A 90 -15.01 4.84 11.62
C ASP A 90 -16.20 4.09 12.21
N ALA A 91 -16.18 2.75 12.19
CA ALA A 91 -17.21 1.93 12.82
C ALA A 91 -17.28 2.12 14.35
N GLU A 92 -16.13 2.17 15.04
CA GLU A 92 -16.06 2.49 16.47
C GLU A 92 -16.65 3.87 16.78
N ALA A 93 -16.29 4.88 15.99
CA ALA A 93 -16.82 6.24 16.15
C ALA A 93 -18.33 6.28 15.93
N GLN A 94 -18.85 5.61 14.90
CA GLN A 94 -20.29 5.52 14.65
C GLN A 94 -21.02 4.82 15.80
N ALA A 95 -20.48 3.72 16.32
CA ALA A 95 -21.06 3.02 17.47
C ALA A 95 -21.07 3.90 18.74
N PHE A 96 -19.98 4.65 18.99
CA PHE A 96 -19.91 5.61 20.08
C PHE A 96 -20.98 6.70 19.94
N LEU A 97 -21.08 7.33 18.75
CA LEU A 97 -22.07 8.38 18.49
C LEU A 97 -23.51 7.85 18.65
N ALA A 98 -23.80 6.64 18.18
CA ALA A 98 -25.12 6.02 18.33
C ALA A 98 -25.50 5.77 19.80
N GLY A 99 -24.55 5.32 20.62
CA GLY A 99 -24.76 5.09 22.06
C GLY A 99 -24.87 6.37 22.91
N HIS A 100 -24.40 7.52 22.39
CA HIS A 100 -24.28 8.77 23.15
C HIS A 100 -24.99 9.96 22.50
N ALA A 101 -25.92 9.72 21.56
CA ALA A 101 -26.62 10.77 20.81
C ALA A 101 -27.28 11.82 21.73
N LYS A 102 -27.99 11.36 22.78
CA LYS A 102 -28.67 12.24 23.75
C LYS A 102 -27.68 13.06 24.60
N TRP A 103 -26.54 12.46 24.97
CA TRP A 103 -25.50 13.18 25.69
C TRP A 103 -24.88 14.28 24.81
N LEU A 104 -24.58 13.98 23.55
CA LEU A 104 -24.06 14.97 22.59
C LEU A 104 -25.03 16.12 22.32
N GLU A 105 -26.34 15.85 22.24
CA GLU A 105 -27.36 16.91 22.11
C GLU A 105 -27.38 17.86 23.31
N THR A 106 -27.05 17.35 24.50
CA THR A 106 -27.12 18.12 25.75
C THR A 106 -25.79 18.81 26.10
N SER A 107 -24.67 18.20 25.73
CA SER A 107 -23.30 18.63 26.11
C SER A 107 -22.53 19.32 24.96
N GLY A 108 -23.02 19.22 23.72
CA GLY A 108 -22.30 19.73 22.54
C GLY A 108 -21.06 18.91 22.18
N TYR A 109 -20.40 19.27 21.07
CA TYR A 109 -19.17 18.60 20.57
C TYR A 109 -17.92 18.86 21.45
N GLU A 110 -18.04 19.63 22.53
CA GLU A 110 -16.94 19.94 23.45
C GLU A 110 -16.79 18.91 24.58
N GLY A 111 -17.71 17.93 24.69
CA GLY A 111 -17.59 16.85 25.66
C GLY A 111 -16.40 15.93 25.35
N THR A 112 -15.48 15.75 26.29
CA THR A 112 -14.38 14.79 26.14
C THR A 112 -14.89 13.36 26.28
N PRO A 113 -14.44 12.41 25.42
CA PRO A 113 -14.90 11.01 25.45
C PRO A 113 -14.77 10.33 26.82
N ASP A 114 -13.77 10.71 27.62
CA ASP A 114 -13.51 10.16 28.95
C ASP A 114 -14.59 10.52 30.00
N GLN A 115 -15.44 11.51 29.70
CA GLN A 115 -16.55 11.95 30.55
C GLN A 115 -17.92 11.49 30.03
N ALA A 116 -17.96 10.72 28.94
CA ALA A 116 -19.19 10.23 28.38
C ALA A 116 -19.87 9.26 29.37
N PRO A 117 -21.17 9.45 29.68
CA PRO A 117 -21.91 8.52 30.51
C PRO A 117 -22.00 7.16 29.79
N LEU A 118 -21.93 6.06 30.54
CA LEU A 118 -22.10 4.72 29.97
C LEU A 118 -23.39 4.65 29.13
N PRO A 119 -23.37 4.00 27.95
CA PRO A 119 -24.56 3.90 27.10
C PRO A 119 -25.70 3.27 27.90
N ASP A 120 -26.92 3.78 27.72
CA ASP A 120 -28.14 3.21 28.32
C ASP A 120 -28.34 1.80 27.73
N LEU A 121 -27.74 0.79 28.38
CA LEU A 121 -28.06 -0.60 28.12
C LEU A 121 -29.49 -0.84 28.61
N PRO A 122 -30.33 -1.56 27.84
CA PRO A 122 -31.65 -1.95 28.32
C PRO A 122 -31.49 -2.65 29.67
N LYS A 123 -32.28 -2.24 30.66
CA LYS A 123 -32.18 -2.71 32.06
C LYS A 123 -32.56 -4.19 32.26
N ASP A 124 -32.74 -4.94 31.17
CA ASP A 124 -33.29 -6.29 31.14
C ASP A 124 -32.32 -7.31 30.51
N LEU A 125 -31.01 -7.15 30.73
CA LEU A 125 -29.99 -8.19 30.51
C LEU A 125 -29.39 -8.67 31.83
#